data_AF-A0A2U3HYN2-F1
#
_entry.id   AF-A0A2U3HYN2-F1
#
_cell.length_a   1.000
_cell.length_b   1.000
_cell.length_c   1.000
_cell.angle_alpha   90.00
_cell.angle_beta   90.00
_cell.angle_gamma   90.00
#
_symmetry.space_group_name_H-M   'P 1'
#
loop_
_entity.id
_entity.type
_entity.pdbx_description
1 polymer ?
#
loop_
_entity_poly.entity_id
_entity_poly.type
_entity_poly.pdbx_seq_one_letter_code
_entity_poly.pdbx_strand_id
1 'polypeptide(L)' 'MSTLEALHAIVNDENAPQIIRDHIVDSLQFALRNHPGYFTRKEVQWLAQWNDTRIPIAAAKVLNEMKTV' A
#
# COMPACT_ATOMS: atom_id res chain seq x y z
N MET A 1 10.87 -2.51 -3.62
CA MET A 1 10.95 -3.03 -2.22
C MET A 1 11.47 -2.00 -1.23
N SER A 2 12.72 -1.51 -1.28
CA SER A 2 13.29 -0.64 -0.22
C SER A 2 12.46 0.60 0.15
N THR A 3 11.87 1.29 -0.82
CA THR A 3 11.00 2.46 -0.58
C THR A 3 9.74 2.09 0.20
N LEU A 4 9.08 1.01 -0.21
CA LEU A 4 7.84 0.52 0.40
C LEU A 4 8.09 0.03 1.83
N GLU A 5 9.25 -0.60 2.10
CA GLU A 5 9.69 -0.98 3.44
C GLU A 5 9.93 0.24 4.34
N ALA A 6 10.56 1.29 3.82
CA ALA A 6 10.75 2.54 4.56
C ALA A 6 9.41 3.21 4.91
N LEU A 7 8.47 3.25 3.96
CA LEU A 7 7.12 3.76 4.21
C LEU A 7 6.37 2.94 5.26
N HIS A 8 6.49 1.61 5.21
CA HIS A 8 5.90 0.74 6.22
C HIS A 8 6.49 0.97 7.60
N ALA A 9 7.80 1.20 7.71
CA ALA A 9 8.43 1.54 8.99
C ALA A 9 7.84 2.83 9.58
N ILE A 10 7.66 3.88 8.76
CA ILE A 10 7.07 5.15 9.21
C ILE A 10 5.60 4.96 9.63
N VAL A 11 4.80 4.21 8.86
CA VAL A 11 3.38 3.96 9.17
C VAL A 11 3.19 3.20 10.49
N ASN A 12 4.17 2.38 10.90
CA ASN A 12 4.12 1.64 12.16
C ASN A 12 4.88 2.32 13.31
N ASP A 13 5.52 3.46 13.09
CA ASP A 13 6.20 4.21 14.15
C ASP A 13 5.21 5.09 14.91
N GLU A 14 5.01 4.79 16.20
CA GLU A 14 4.13 5.55 17.08
C GLU A 14 4.66 6.97 17.37
N ASN A 15 5.96 7.21 17.15
CA ASN A 15 6.57 8.53 17.29
C ASN A 15 6.39 9.38 16.03
N ALA A 16 6.02 8.77 14.89
CA ALA A 16 5.73 9.52 13.68
C ALA A 16 4.38 10.25 13.84
N PRO A 17 4.30 11.55 13.47
CA PRO A 17 3.04 12.28 13.53
C PRO A 17 1.94 11.56 12.73
N GLN A 18 0.75 11.46 13.32
CA GLN A 18 -0.39 10.76 12.73
C GLN A 18 -0.69 11.25 11.30
N ILE A 19 -0.59 12.56 11.05
CA ILE A 19 -0.78 13.15 9.71
C ILE A 19 0.17 12.59 8.65
N ILE A 20 1.41 12.26 9.02
CA ILE A 20 2.39 11.67 8.08
C ILE A 20 2.04 10.22 7.80
N ARG A 21 1.68 9.46 8.85
CA ARG A 21 1.27 8.05 8.73
C ARG A 21 0.05 7.93 7.82
N ASP A 22 -0.96 8.76 8.05
CA ASP A 22 -2.17 8.81 7.24
C ASP A 22 -1.89 9.25 5.80
N HIS A 23 -1.04 10.27 5.60
CA HIS A 23 -0.71 10.73 4.25
C HIS A 23 -0.04 9.63 3.40
N ILE A 24 0.84 8.82 4.00
CA ILE A 24 1.46 7.67 3.32
C ILE A 24 0.39 6.64 2.93
N VAL A 25 -0.49 6.28 3.86
CA VAL A 25 -1.57 5.33 3.62
C VAL A 25 -2.50 5.83 2.51
N ASP A 26 -2.93 7.09 2.57
CA ASP A 26 -3.83 7.68 1.59
C ASP A 26 -3.18 7.78 0.20
N SER A 27 -1.90 8.13 0.13
CA SER A 27 -1.13 8.18 -1.12
C SER A 27 -1.01 6.79 -1.77
N LEU A 28 -0.70 5.76 -0.98
CA LEU A 28 -0.61 4.38 -1.46
C LEU A 28 -1.98 3.85 -1.90
N GLN A 29 -3.04 4.14 -1.13
CA GLN A 29 -4.40 3.76 -1.49
C GLN A 29 -4.82 4.43 -2.82
N PHE A 30 -4.51 5.72 -2.99
CA PHE A 30 -4.77 6.44 -4.22
C PHE A 30 -4.02 5.81 -5.41
N ALA A 31 -2.73 5.53 -5.25
CA ALA A 31 -1.93 4.91 -6.30
C ALA A 31 -2.46 3.52 -6.70
N LEU A 32 -2.82 2.68 -5.72
CA LEU A 32 -3.41 1.35 -5.98
C LEU A 32 -4.73 1.44 -6.78
N ARG A 33 -5.57 2.44 -6.49
CA ARG A 33 -6.88 2.59 -7.14
C ARG A 33 -6.82 3.19 -8.54
N ASN A 34 -5.87 4.08 -8.79
CA ASN A 34 -5.85 4.90 -10.01
C ASN A 34 -4.70 4.54 -10.96
N HIS A 35 -3.60 4.01 -10.43
CA HIS A 35 -2.38 3.70 -11.18
C HIS A 35 -1.79 2.34 -10.77
N PRO A 36 -2.56 1.24 -10.88
CA PRO A 36 -2.11 -0.08 -10.41
C PRO A 36 -0.81 -0.57 -11.10
N GLY A 37 -0.51 -0.07 -12.31
CA GLY A 37 0.72 -0.37 -13.04
C GLY A 37 2.01 0.19 -12.42
N TYR A 38 1.93 1.04 -11.40
CA TYR A 38 3.12 1.51 -10.66
C TYR A 38 3.73 0.42 -9.78
N PHE A 39 2.96 -0.62 -9.44
CA PHE A 39 3.40 -1.67 -8.54
C PHE A 39 3.59 -2.98 -9.29
N THR A 40 4.65 -3.69 -8.92
CA THR A 40 4.80 -5.10 -9.33
C THR A 40 3.81 -5.98 -8.57
N ARG A 41 3.48 -7.15 -9.11
CA ARG A 41 2.62 -8.13 -8.41
C ARG A 41 3.09 -8.44 -7.00
N LYS A 42 4.42 -8.58 -6.80
CA LYS A 42 5.03 -8.87 -5.49
C LYS A 42 4.80 -7.72 -4.51
N GLU A 43 4.90 -6.48 -4.97
CA GLU A 43 4.67 -5.30 -4.13
C GLU A 43 3.19 -5.17 -3.74
N VAL A 44 2.26 -5.44 -4.67
CA VAL A 44 0.83 -5.47 -4.34
C VAL A 44 0.51 -6.60 -3.36
N GLN A 45 1.11 -7.78 -3.50
CA GLN A 45 0.96 -8.88 -2.55
C GLN A 45 1.43 -8.50 -1.15
N TRP A 46 2.54 -7.78 -1.05
CA TRP A 46 3.09 -7.35 0.22
C TRP A 46 2.24 -6.23 0.86
N LEU A 47 1.78 -5.25 0.06
CA LEU A 47 0.81 -4.24 0.49
C LEU A 47 -0.49 -4.88 1.01
N ALA A 48 -0.93 -5.99 0.43
CA ALA A 48 -2.11 -6.71 0.89
C ALA A 48 -1.98 -7.31 2.30
N GLN A 49 -0.79 -7.31 2.89
CA GLN A 49 -0.53 -7.79 4.26
C GLN A 49 -0.37 -6.65 5.28
N TRP A 50 -0.52 -5.39 4.88
CA TRP A 50 -0.37 -4.25 5.79
C TRP A 50 -1.52 -4.18 6.80
N ASN A 51 -1.23 -3.72 8.03
CA ASN A 51 -2.20 -3.66 9.11
C ASN A 51 -3.31 -2.62 8.91
N ASP A 52 -3.03 -1.52 8.20
CA ASP A 52 -4.06 -0.51 7.90
C ASP A 52 -5.03 -1.04 6.85
N THR A 53 -6.27 -1.34 7.26
CA THR A 53 -7.32 -1.94 6.42
C THR A 53 -7.56 -1.25 5.06
N ARG A 54 -7.25 0.05 4.94
CA ARG A 54 -7.36 0.81 3.69
C ARG A 54 -6.49 0.25 2.58
N ILE A 55 -5.31 -0.29 2.92
CA ILE A 55 -4.34 -0.82 1.96
C ILE A 55 -4.72 -2.22 1.49
N PRO A 56 -4.97 -3.23 2.35
CA PRO A 56 -5.37 -4.57 1.90
C PRO A 56 -6.60 -4.59 1.01
N ILE A 57 -7.60 -3.75 1.29
CA ILE A 57 -8.81 -3.67 0.45
C ILE A 57 -8.46 -3.23 -0.97
N ALA A 58 -7.64 -2.18 -1.12
CA ALA A 58 -7.22 -1.69 -2.42
C ALA A 58 -6.30 -2.68 -3.14
N ALA A 59 -5.32 -3.25 -2.43
CA ALA A 59 -4.37 -4.20 -2.98
C ALA A 59 -5.04 -5.52 -3.43
N ALA A 60 -6.00 -6.04 -2.66
CA ALA A 60 -6.75 -7.25 -3.02
C ALA A 60 -7.54 -7.08 -4.32
N LYS A 61 -8.14 -5.90 -4.53
CA LYS A 61 -8.82 -5.56 -5.79
C LYS A 61 -7.86 -5.63 -6.98
N VAL A 62 -6.70 -4.96 -6.86
CA VAL A 62 -5.66 -4.99 -7.90
C VAL A 62 -5.17 -6.41 -8.18
N LEU A 63 -4.94 -7.23 -7.15
CA LEU A 63 -4.51 -8.62 -7.33
C LEU A 63 -5.54 -9.47 -8.08
N ASN A 64 -6.82 -9.22 -7.89
CA ASN A 64 -7.89 -9.93 -8.61
C ASN A 64 -7.94 -9.50 -10.08
N GLU A 65 -7.76 -8.21 -10.37
CA GLU A 65 -7.66 -7.69 -11.74
C GLU A 65 -6.40 -8.21 -12.46
N MET A 66 -5.28 -8.38 -11.75
CA MET A 66 -4.05 -8.97 -12.33
C MET A 66 -4.18 -10.47 -12.67
N LYS A 67 -5.12 -11.20 -12.07
CA LYS A 67 -5.36 -12.62 -12.37
C LYS A 67 -6.18 -12.85 -13.63
N THR A 68 -6.84 -11.81 -14.12
CA THR A 68 -7.77 -11.88 -15.27
C THR A 68 -7.10 -11.58 -16.61
N VAL A 69 -5.75 -11.57 -16.64
CA VAL A 69 -4.92 -11.39 -17.84
C VAL A 69 -4.23 -12.69 -18.20
#